data_AF-A0A7S3DCP4-F1
#
_entry.id   AF-A0A7S3DCP4-F1
#
_cell.length_a   1.000
_cell.length_b   1.000
_cell.length_c   1.000
_cell.angle_alpha   90.00
_cell.angle_beta   90.00
_cell.angle_gamma   90.00
#
_symmetry.space_group_name_H-M   'P 1'
#
loop_
_entity.id
_entity.type
_entity.pdbx_description
1 polymer ?
#
loop_
_entity_poly.entity_id
_entity_poly.type
_entity_poly.pdbx_seq_one_letter_code
_entity_poly.pdbx_strand_id
1 'polypeptide(L)'
;MAGNSVEDFYVRYYVGHRGKFGHEFLEFELRPDGKLRYANNSNYKNDTMIRKEMFVTESVLQEFKKIVEDSEVMKEDDSNWPEPDQVGSQELEIVLGDEHISFKVR
;
A
#
# COMPACT_ATOMS: atom_id res chain seq x y z
N MET A 1 -0.47 -17.00 -27.02
CA MET A 1 0.27 -16.78 -25.76
C MET A 1 0.20 -15.29 -25.49
N ALA A 2 -0.85 -14.82 -24.80
CA ALA A 2 -0.91 -13.42 -24.38
C ALA A 2 0.18 -13.26 -23.32
N GLY A 3 1.15 -12.38 -23.57
CA GLY A 3 2.14 -12.02 -22.57
C GLY A 3 1.39 -11.49 -21.36
N ASN A 4 1.67 -12.04 -20.19
CA ASN A 4 1.15 -11.55 -18.93
C ASN A 4 1.77 -10.16 -18.72
N SER A 5 1.13 -9.12 -19.24
CA SER A 5 1.58 -7.74 -19.13
C SER A 5 1.57 -7.37 -17.65
N VAL A 6 2.72 -6.95 -17.12
CA VAL A 6 2.84 -6.35 -15.79
C VAL A 6 2.15 -4.98 -15.71
N GLU A 7 1.51 -4.57 -16.81
CA GLU A 7 0.82 -3.30 -16.99
C GLU A 7 -0.38 -3.10 -16.04
N ASP A 8 -0.91 -4.16 -15.42
CA ASP A 8 -2.10 -4.08 -14.56
C ASP A 8 -1.81 -4.49 -13.09
N PHE A 9 -0.66 -4.09 -12.54
CA PHE A 9 -0.37 -4.27 -11.11
C PHE A 9 -0.16 -2.94 -10.38
N TYR A 10 -0.99 -2.68 -9.38
CA TYR A 10 -0.89 -1.54 -8.47
C TYR A 10 -1.04 -2.02 -7.04
N VAL A 11 -0.23 -1.48 -6.13
CA VAL A 11 -0.45 -1.66 -4.70
C VAL A 11 -0.11 -0.39 -3.95
N ARG A 12 -1.01 0.03 -3.06
CA ARG A 12 -0.80 1.10 -2.11
C ARG A 12 -1.17 0.62 -0.72
N TYR A 13 -0.30 0.92 0.23
CA TYR A 13 -0.57 0.70 1.65
C TYR A 13 -0.35 1.98 2.42
N TYR A 14 -1.30 2.30 3.28
CA TYR A 14 -1.26 3.40 4.19
C TYR A 14 -1.52 2.89 5.62
N VAL A 15 -0.77 3.40 6.58
CA VAL A 15 -1.08 3.27 8.00
C VAL A 15 -0.80 4.60 8.68
N GLY A 16 -1.73 5.06 9.50
CA GLY A 16 -1.54 6.29 10.23
C GLY A 16 -2.50 6.47 11.38
N HIS A 17 -2.14 7.40 12.25
CA HIS A 17 -2.95 7.78 13.39
C HIS A 17 -2.75 9.25 13.74
N ARG A 18 -3.72 9.83 14.45
CA ARG A 18 -3.62 11.20 14.95
C ARG A 18 -3.43 11.16 16.46
N GLY A 19 -2.17 11.20 16.87
CA GLY A 19 -1.78 11.26 18.26
C GLY A 19 -1.74 12.68 18.81
N LYS A 20 -1.31 12.81 20.08
CA LYS A 20 -1.11 14.09 20.77
C LYS A 20 -0.13 15.02 20.04
N PHE A 21 0.78 14.46 19.26
CA PHE A 21 1.86 15.17 18.58
C PHE A 21 1.60 15.41 17.08
N GLY A 22 0.35 15.22 16.64
CA GLY A 22 -0.07 15.45 15.26
C GLY A 22 -0.33 14.15 14.51
N HIS A 23 -0.24 14.23 13.19
CA HIS A 23 -0.52 13.12 12.30
C HIS A 23 0.76 12.35 11.97
N GLU A 24 0.83 11.11 12.43
CA GLU A 24 1.90 10.16 12.11
C GLU A 24 1.38 9.13 11.10
N PHE A 25 2.18 8.84 10.08
CA PHE A 25 1.82 7.85 9.07
C PHE A 25 3.03 7.27 8.33
N LEU A 26 2.81 6.11 7.73
CA LEU A 26 3.64 5.50 6.71
C LEU A 26 2.76 5.19 5.51
N GLU A 27 3.26 5.49 4.32
CA GLU A 27 2.60 5.17 3.06
C GLU A 27 3.63 4.72 2.03
N PHE A 28 3.30 3.67 1.28
CA PHE A 28 3.98 3.36 0.04
C PHE A 28 2.99 3.08 -1.09
N GLU A 29 3.44 3.36 -2.31
CA GLU A 29 2.70 3.10 -3.54
C GLU A 29 3.67 2.52 -4.58
N LEU A 30 3.34 1.36 -5.13
CA LEU A 30 4.03 0.76 -6.26
C LEU A 30 3.10 0.80 -7.48
N ARG A 31 3.52 1.54 -8.49
CA ARG A 31 2.75 1.76 -9.72
C ARG A 31 3.12 0.73 -10.80
N PRO A 32 2.26 0.53 -11.82
CA PRO A 32 2.54 -0.41 -12.91
C PRO A 32 3.81 -0.09 -13.71
N ASP A 33 4.23 1.17 -13.74
CA ASP A 33 5.47 1.62 -14.40
C ASP A 33 6.74 1.34 -13.57
N GLY A 34 6.62 0.61 -12.46
CA GLY A 34 7.73 0.32 -11.55
C GLY A 34 8.11 1.49 -10.64
N LYS A 35 7.36 2.59 -10.66
CA LYS A 35 7.62 3.71 -9.74
C LYS A 35 7.16 3.35 -8.33
N LEU A 36 8.10 3.22 -7.41
CA LEU A 36 7.87 3.09 -5.97
C LEU A 36 7.96 4.47 -5.32
N ARG A 37 6.92 4.87 -4.61
CA ARG A 37 6.85 6.10 -3.81
C ARG A 37 6.70 5.71 -2.35
N TYR A 38 7.46 6.36 -1.49
CA TYR A 38 7.45 6.11 -0.05
C TYR A 38 7.38 7.45 0.70
N ALA A 39 6.49 7.50 1.69
CA ALA A 39 6.36 8.61 2.61
C ALA A 39 6.27 8.09 4.05
N ASN A 40 7.03 8.68 4.96
CA ASN A 40 6.94 8.40 6.39
C ASN A 40 7.05 9.69 7.18
N ASN A 41 6.07 9.90 8.06
CA ASN A 41 6.01 11.00 9.00
C ASN A 41 5.81 10.45 10.40
N SER A 42 6.85 10.42 11.23
CA SER A 42 6.80 9.86 12.58
C SER A 42 6.79 10.93 13.69
N ASN A 43 6.96 12.22 13.36
CA ASN A 43 7.06 13.35 14.31
C ASN A 43 7.98 13.13 15.54
N TYR A 44 8.79 12.08 15.53
CA TYR A 44 9.61 11.67 16.66
C TYR A 44 10.83 12.58 16.69
N LYS A 45 11.03 13.31 17.80
CA LYS A 45 12.18 14.23 17.99
C LYS A 45 12.35 15.31 16.90
N ASN A 46 11.25 15.86 16.40
CA ASN A 46 11.25 16.87 15.32
C ASN A 46 11.86 16.36 14.00
N ASP A 47 11.74 15.06 13.72
CA ASP A 47 12.21 14.52 12.45
C ASP A 47 11.40 15.13 11.28
N THR A 48 12.10 15.37 10.18
CA THR A 48 11.49 15.84 8.94
C THR A 48 10.89 14.66 8.18
N MET A 49 9.68 14.86 7.64
CA MET A 49 9.00 13.85 6.83
C MET A 49 9.91 13.30 5.73
N ILE A 50 10.07 11.98 5.70
CA ILE A 50 10.87 11.27 4.71
C ILE A 50 9.99 11.03 3.48
N ARG A 51 10.43 11.52 2.32
CA ARG A 51 9.82 11.24 1.02
C ARG A 51 10.88 10.72 0.07
N LYS A 52 10.63 9.58 -0.56
CA LYS A 52 11.54 8.96 -1.52
C LYS A 52 10.74 8.42 -2.70
N GLU A 53 11.32 8.53 -3.89
CA GLU A 53 10.81 7.93 -5.11
C GLU A 53 11.96 7.22 -5.81
N MET A 54 11.69 6.04 -6.34
CA MET A 54 12.64 5.27 -7.14
C MET A 54 11.89 4.42 -8.16
N PHE A 55 12.60 3.96 -9.18
CA PHE A 55 12.11 2.92 -10.07
C PHE A 55 12.69 1.57 -9.64
N VAL A 56 11.84 0.56 -9.53
CA VAL A 56 12.25 -0.82 -9.26
C VAL A 56 12.41 -1.58 -10.57
N THR A 57 13.12 -2.71 -10.51
CA THR A 57 13.21 -3.63 -11.64
C THR A 57 11.93 -4.45 -11.76
N GLU A 58 11.69 -4.99 -12.95
CA GLU A 58 10.58 -5.91 -13.24
C GLU A 58 10.51 -7.09 -12.26
N SER A 59 11.67 -7.63 -11.85
CA SER A 59 11.74 -8.73 -10.89
C SER A 59 11.12 -8.39 -9.53
N VAL A 60 11.19 -7.12 -9.11
CA VAL A 60 10.57 -6.66 -7.87
C VAL A 60 9.05 -6.58 -8.05
N LEU A 61 8.56 -6.01 -9.16
CA LEU A 61 7.13 -5.98 -9.48
C LEU A 61 6.53 -7.39 -9.49
N GLN A 62 7.20 -8.34 -10.12
CA GLN A 62 6.77 -9.74 -10.19
C GLN A 62 6.69 -10.39 -8.82
N GLU A 63 7.65 -10.13 -7.92
CA GLU A 63 7.62 -10.69 -6.57
C GLU A 63 6.51 -10.06 -5.71
N PHE A 64 6.26 -8.75 -5.83
CA PHE A 64 5.11 -8.12 -5.17
C PHE A 64 3.79 -8.74 -5.63
N LYS A 65 3.62 -8.92 -6.95
CA LYS A 65 2.45 -9.60 -7.51
C LYS A 65 2.30 -11.01 -6.95
N LYS A 66 3.38 -11.79 -6.94
CA LYS A 66 3.38 -13.15 -6.41
C LYS A 66 3.01 -13.19 -4.92
N ILE A 67 3.53 -12.27 -4.09
CA ILE A 67 3.16 -12.19 -2.67
C ILE A 67 1.66 -11.92 -2.50
N VAL A 68 1.09 -11.01 -3.30
CA VAL A 68 -0.36 -10.74 -3.30
C VAL A 68 -1.15 -11.98 -3.69
N GLU A 69 -0.78 -12.65 -4.78
CA GLU A 69 -1.44 -13.89 -5.25
C GLU A 69 -1.36 -15.00 -4.19
N ASP A 70 -0.17 -15.26 -3.64
CA ASP A 70 0.08 -16.31 -2.63
C ASP A 70 -0.65 -16.05 -1.30
N SER A 71 -0.89 -14.78 -0.96
CA SER A 71 -1.60 -14.40 0.27
C SER A 71 -3.12 -14.60 0.21
N GLU A 72 -3.66 -14.80 -0.99
CA GLU A 72 -5.10 -14.85 -1.26
C GLU A 72 -5.89 -13.60 -0.81
N VAL A 73 -5.22 -12.49 -0.50
CA VAL A 73 -5.83 -11.24 0.02
C VAL A 73 -6.92 -10.68 -0.91
N MET A 74 -6.83 -10.93 -2.22
CA MET A 74 -7.83 -10.53 -3.22
C MET A 74 -9.20 -11.21 -3.02
N LYS A 75 -9.27 -12.28 -2.21
CA LYS A 75 -10.50 -13.02 -1.91
C LYS A 75 -11.19 -12.56 -0.62
N GLU A 76 -10.57 -11.65 0.11
CA GLU A 76 -11.05 -11.15 1.40
C GLU A 76 -11.99 -9.95 1.24
N ASP A 77 -12.77 -9.67 2.29
CA ASP A 77 -13.73 -8.57 2.34
C ASP A 77 -13.70 -7.92 3.74
N ASP A 78 -13.63 -6.59 3.80
CA ASP A 78 -13.47 -5.83 5.03
C ASP A 78 -14.80 -5.43 5.70
N SER A 79 -15.96 -5.87 5.17
CA SER A 79 -17.29 -5.47 5.69
C SER A 79 -17.52 -5.81 7.16
N ASN A 80 -16.77 -6.78 7.70
CA ASN A 80 -16.85 -7.21 9.11
C ASN A 80 -15.61 -6.82 9.93
N TRP A 81 -14.68 -6.06 9.36
CA TRP A 81 -13.46 -5.65 10.04
C TRP A 81 -13.71 -4.38 10.88
N PRO A 82 -12.88 -4.12 11.91
CA PRO A 82 -13.04 -2.91 12.73
C PRO A 82 -12.86 -1.64 11.90
N GLU A 83 -13.85 -0.75 11.99
CA GLU A 83 -13.76 0.57 11.34
C GLU A 83 -12.60 1.40 11.90
N PRO A 84 -11.94 2.23 11.05
CA PRO A 84 -10.92 3.15 11.49
C PRO A 84 -11.40 4.07 12.62
N ASP A 85 -10.49 4.41 13.53
CA ASP A 85 -10.81 5.34 14.61
C ASP A 85 -9.70 6.37 14.86
N GLN A 86 -9.80 7.13 15.95
CA GLN A 86 -8.81 8.15 16.27
C GLN A 86 -7.43 7.56 16.62
N VAL A 87 -7.37 6.28 17.02
CA VAL A 87 -6.14 5.59 17.42
C VAL A 87 -5.40 5.04 16.21
N GLY A 88 -6.09 4.70 15.12
CA GLY A 88 -5.45 4.11 13.95
C GLY A 88 -6.38 3.97 12.75
N SER A 89 -5.80 4.10 11.57
CA SER A 89 -6.38 3.75 10.28
C SER A 89 -5.33 3.07 9.42
N GLN A 90 -5.71 1.98 8.81
CA GLN A 90 -4.98 1.29 7.75
C GLN A 90 -5.81 1.27 6.49
N GLU A 91 -5.16 1.47 5.34
CA GLU A 91 -5.78 1.32 4.03
C GLU A 91 -4.87 0.47 3.15
N LEU A 92 -5.46 -0.51 2.46
CA LEU A 92 -4.76 -1.34 1.48
C LEU A 92 -5.57 -1.32 0.19
N GLU A 93 -4.93 -0.93 -0.90
CA GLU A 93 -5.54 -0.85 -2.21
C GLU A 93 -4.68 -1.62 -3.21
N ILE A 94 -5.29 -2.57 -3.92
CA ILE A 94 -4.57 -3.44 -4.86
C ILE A 94 -5.39 -3.56 -6.15
N VAL A 95 -4.72 -3.34 -7.29
CA VAL A 95 -5.23 -3.71 -8.62
C VAL A 95 -4.36 -4.84 -9.14
N LEU A 96 -5.00 -5.92 -9.60
CA LEU A 96 -4.34 -7.09 -10.16
C LEU A 96 -5.12 -7.59 -11.38
N GLY A 97 -4.67 -7.20 -12.58
CA GLY A 97 -5.44 -7.45 -13.81
C GLY A 97 -6.76 -6.68 -13.79
N ASP A 98 -7.87 -7.40 -13.97
CA ASP A 98 -9.23 -6.85 -13.94
C ASP A 98 -9.82 -6.77 -12.52
N GLU A 99 -9.11 -7.27 -11.50
CA GLU A 99 -9.57 -7.27 -10.11
C GLU A 99 -9.06 -6.04 -9.34
N HIS A 100 -9.93 -5.46 -8.50
CA HIS A 100 -9.61 -4.32 -7.65
C HIS A 100 -10.21 -4.52 -6.26
N ILE A 101 -9.37 -4.41 -5.24
CA ILE A 101 -9.79 -4.38 -3.83
C ILE A 101 -9.30 -3.09 -3.16
N SER A 102 -10.08 -2.63 -2.18
CA SER A 102 -9.74 -1.50 -1.34
C SER A 102 -10.29 -1.74 0.06
N PHE A 103 -9.40 -2.04 1.00
CA PHE A 103 -9.73 -2.21 2.41
C PHE A 103 -9.45 -0.95 3.21
N LYS A 104 -10.30 -0.68 4.20
CA LYS A 104 -10.12 0.41 5.15
C LYS A 104 -10.52 0.00 6.56
N VAL A 105 -9.53 -0.10 7.43
CA VAL A 105 -9.70 -0.63 8.80
C VAL A 105 -8.93 0.14 9.85
N ARG A 106 -9.10 -0.27 11.10
CA ARG A 106 -8.37 0.21 12.27
C ARG A 106 -6.89 -0.22 12.31
#